data_AF-A0A069D3F0-F1
#
_entry.id   AF-A0A069D3F0-F1
#
_cell.length_a   1.000
_cell.length_b   1.000
_cell.length_c   1.000
_cell.angle_alpha   90.00
_cell.angle_beta   90.00
_cell.angle_gamma   90.00
#
_symmetry.space_group_name_H-M   'P 1'
#
loop_
_entity.id
_entity.type
_entity.pdbx_description
1 polymer ?
#
loop_
_entity_poly.entity_id
_entity_poly.type
_entity_poly.pdbx_seq_one_letter_code
_entity_poly.pdbx_strand_id
1 'polypeptide(L)'
;MAFVPDDIKVISNTSFASYLVNDSNYFMYYQYLSAEGKAWKSRSHGLLEPNTKLLLEEFGREVLNEIEHVAIQLIAFKDGKTFAQKPAVSVEFRIDTVKFYKLHTFSESVFFEEPVLIYDIVKADVPGRQVLVSADDIKSALLQKKDLEEPKNKAGRREVIKNNVVEVDLHINELLDSTAGMSNSEMLNYQLDKFREVMECYKNKSGQKIVFIHGKGDGVLRKALLDELRKKYNKCRYQDASFQEYGFGATMITI
;
A
#
# COMPACT_ATOMS: atom_id res chain seq x y z
N MET A 1 1.83 -8.60 -11.29
CA MET A 1 2.59 -8.06 -12.44
C MET A 1 4.04 -8.04 -12.05
N ALA A 2 4.95 -8.41 -12.94
CA ALA A 2 6.38 -8.40 -12.71
C ALA A 2 7.07 -7.57 -13.80
N PHE A 3 8.08 -6.80 -13.42
CA PHE A 3 8.97 -6.09 -14.33
C PHE A 3 10.37 -6.65 -14.21
N VAL A 4 10.95 -7.02 -15.35
CA VAL A 4 12.25 -7.68 -15.46
C VAL A 4 13.15 -6.80 -16.31
N PRO A 5 14.35 -6.41 -15.84
CA PRO A 5 15.33 -5.74 -16.68
C PRO A 5 15.96 -6.77 -17.64
N ASP A 6 16.26 -6.36 -18.87
CA ASP A 6 16.99 -7.21 -19.83
C ASP A 6 18.43 -7.47 -19.37
N ASP A 7 19.10 -6.43 -18.85
CA ASP A 7 20.40 -6.54 -18.20
C ASP A 7 20.44 -5.72 -16.91
N ILE A 8 20.40 -6.43 -15.79
CA ILE A 8 20.39 -5.83 -14.46
C ILE A 8 21.70 -5.12 -14.09
N LYS A 9 22.83 -5.52 -14.69
CA LYS A 9 24.14 -4.88 -14.44
C LYS A 9 24.21 -3.48 -15.05
N VAL A 10 23.48 -3.26 -16.14
CA VAL A 10 23.38 -1.98 -16.82
C VAL A 10 22.00 -1.38 -16.60
N ILE A 11 21.54 -1.37 -15.34
CA ILE A 11 20.21 -0.89 -14.97
C ILE A 11 19.92 0.47 -15.59
N SER A 12 20.91 1.38 -15.67
CA SER A 12 20.77 2.74 -16.20
C SER A 12 20.47 2.85 -17.69
N ASN A 13 20.73 1.82 -18.50
CA ASN A 13 20.55 1.85 -19.96
C ASN A 13 19.88 0.59 -20.53
N THR A 14 19.29 -0.25 -19.68
CA THR A 14 18.58 -1.45 -20.10
C THR A 14 17.11 -1.17 -20.43
N SER A 15 16.53 -2.02 -21.28
CA SER A 15 15.09 -2.14 -21.49
C SER A 15 14.47 -3.04 -20.41
N PHE A 16 13.14 -3.03 -20.35
CA PHE A 16 12.38 -3.83 -19.40
C PHE A 16 11.31 -4.63 -20.12
N ALA A 17 11.04 -5.81 -19.58
CA ALA A 17 9.92 -6.65 -19.97
C ALA A 17 8.91 -6.70 -18.82
N SER A 18 7.63 -6.54 -19.14
CA SER A 18 6.55 -6.73 -18.17
C SER A 18 5.85 -8.05 -18.38
N TYR A 19 5.55 -8.73 -17.27
CA TYR A 19 4.90 -10.03 -17.25
C TYR A 19 3.68 -10.03 -16.34
N LEU A 20 2.68 -10.80 -16.73
CA LEU A 20 1.58 -11.20 -15.86
C LEU A 20 1.83 -12.63 -15.39
N VAL A 21 1.97 -12.80 -14.07
CA VAL A 21 2.21 -14.11 -13.44
C VAL A 21 0.89 -14.61 -12.88
N ASN A 22 0.47 -15.79 -13.31
CA ASN A 22 -0.69 -16.50 -12.79
C ASN A 22 -0.22 -17.67 -11.91
N ASP A 23 -0.09 -17.42 -10.62
CA ASP A 23 0.16 -18.46 -9.62
C ASP A 23 -1.17 -19.05 -9.10
N SER A 24 -2.02 -19.50 -10.03
CA SER A 24 -3.31 -20.11 -9.69
C SER A 24 -3.70 -21.19 -10.69
N ASN A 25 -4.67 -22.02 -10.28
CA ASN A 25 -5.21 -23.09 -11.11
C ASN A 25 -6.37 -22.67 -12.04
N TYR A 26 -6.57 -21.36 -12.26
CA TYR A 26 -7.63 -20.80 -13.10
C TYR A 26 -7.07 -20.28 -14.43
N PHE A 27 -7.87 -20.39 -15.49
CA PHE A 27 -7.68 -19.58 -16.68
C PHE A 27 -8.17 -18.17 -16.40
N MET A 28 -7.51 -17.17 -16.95
CA MET A 28 -7.91 -15.77 -16.79
C MET A 28 -7.95 -15.07 -18.13
N TYR A 29 -9.10 -14.47 -18.46
CA TYR A 29 -9.07 -13.39 -19.45
C TYR A 29 -8.59 -12.13 -18.76
N TYR A 30 -7.61 -11.46 -19.37
CA TYR A 30 -7.03 -10.25 -18.81
C TYR A 30 -7.02 -9.10 -19.81
N GLN A 31 -7.01 -7.89 -19.25
CA GLN A 31 -6.71 -6.66 -19.98
C GLN A 31 -5.76 -5.81 -19.13
N TYR A 32 -4.69 -5.33 -19.76
CA TYR A 32 -3.68 -4.45 -19.20
C TYR A 32 -3.76 -3.08 -19.89
N LEU A 33 -3.94 -2.05 -19.08
CA LEU A 33 -4.25 -0.69 -19.50
C LEU A 33 -3.26 0.30 -18.88
N SER A 34 -2.98 1.39 -19.59
CA SER A 34 -2.35 2.59 -19.02
C SER A 34 -3.25 3.81 -19.14
N ALA A 35 -3.21 4.69 -18.15
CA ALA A 35 -3.98 5.93 -18.18
C ALA A 35 -3.34 6.95 -19.13
N GLU A 36 -4.15 7.62 -19.94
CA GLU A 36 -3.76 8.71 -20.82
C GLU A 36 -4.71 9.89 -20.62
N GLY A 37 -4.32 10.80 -19.72
CA GLY A 37 -5.18 11.89 -19.26
C GLY A 37 -6.41 11.37 -18.50
N LYS A 38 -7.58 11.46 -19.12
CA LYS A 38 -8.86 10.94 -18.57
C LYS A 38 -9.34 9.64 -19.23
N ALA A 39 -8.58 9.13 -20.20
CA ALA A 39 -8.89 7.90 -20.92
C ALA A 39 -7.91 6.79 -20.55
N TRP A 40 -8.20 5.58 -21.01
CA TRP A 40 -7.34 4.40 -20.85
C TRP A 40 -6.93 3.87 -22.21
N LYS A 41 -5.64 3.56 -22.37
CA LYS A 41 -5.06 2.93 -23.56
C LYS A 41 -4.85 1.45 -23.28
N SER A 42 -5.37 0.58 -24.15
CA SER A 42 -5.13 -0.86 -24.06
C SER A 42 -3.71 -1.18 -24.51
N ARG A 43 -2.93 -1.80 -23.63
CA ARG A 43 -1.53 -2.17 -23.91
C ARG A 43 -1.40 -3.64 -24.28
N SER A 44 -2.08 -4.52 -23.54
CA SER A 44 -2.10 -5.95 -23.82
C SER A 44 -3.39 -6.58 -23.30
N HIS A 45 -3.87 -7.63 -23.95
CA HIS A 45 -5.04 -8.38 -23.51
C HIS A 45 -4.98 -9.80 -24.05
N GLY A 46 -5.65 -10.74 -23.40
CA GLY A 46 -5.70 -12.11 -23.89
C GLY A 46 -6.12 -13.12 -22.85
N LEU A 47 -5.76 -14.37 -23.11
CA LEU A 47 -5.96 -15.49 -22.21
C LEU A 47 -4.65 -15.81 -21.49
N LEU A 48 -4.72 -16.01 -20.20
CA LEU A 48 -3.63 -16.42 -19.33
C LEU A 48 -3.94 -17.79 -18.75
N GLU A 49 -3.07 -18.76 -19.03
CA GLU A 49 -3.26 -20.14 -18.60
C GLU A 49 -2.92 -20.31 -17.10
N PRO A 50 -3.44 -21.37 -16.46
CA PRO A 50 -3.07 -21.71 -15.08
C PRO A 50 -1.57 -21.90 -14.88
N ASN A 51 -1.04 -21.46 -13.74
CA ASN A 51 0.34 -21.68 -13.31
C ASN A 51 1.41 -21.28 -14.35
N THR A 52 1.12 -20.23 -15.13
CA THR A 52 2.04 -19.71 -16.16
C THR A 52 2.35 -18.24 -15.94
N LYS A 53 3.32 -17.74 -16.70
CA LYS A 53 3.56 -16.30 -16.87
C LYS A 53 3.46 -15.94 -18.34
N LEU A 54 2.95 -14.75 -18.62
CA LEU A 54 2.78 -14.23 -19.96
C LEU A 54 3.50 -12.89 -20.10
N LEU A 55 4.31 -12.75 -21.17
CA LEU A 55 4.91 -11.47 -21.56
C LEU A 55 3.81 -10.53 -22.05
N LEU A 56 3.73 -9.35 -21.46
CA LEU A 56 2.74 -8.33 -21.83
C LEU A 56 3.31 -7.35 -22.85
N GLU A 57 4.51 -6.81 -22.59
CA GLU A 57 5.22 -5.87 -23.44
C GLU A 57 6.70 -5.77 -23.05
N GLU A 58 7.54 -5.39 -24.01
CA GLU A 58 8.91 -4.94 -23.82
C GLU A 58 8.97 -3.44 -24.08
N PHE A 59 9.67 -2.69 -23.24
CA PHE A 59 9.69 -1.23 -23.32
C PHE A 59 11.01 -0.63 -22.81
N GLY A 60 11.37 0.52 -23.38
CA GLY A 60 12.45 1.36 -22.90
C GLY A 60 11.98 2.39 -21.87
N ARG A 61 12.91 3.23 -21.43
CA ARG A 61 12.68 4.21 -20.35
C ARG A 61 11.73 5.33 -20.73
N GLU A 62 11.63 5.62 -22.01
CA GLU A 62 10.71 6.59 -22.60
C GLU A 62 9.24 6.27 -22.29
N VAL A 63 8.90 5.00 -22.07
CA VAL A 63 7.53 4.54 -21.80
C VAL A 63 7.17 4.62 -20.31
N LEU A 64 8.14 4.84 -19.40
CA LEU A 64 7.90 4.86 -17.96
C LEU A 64 6.82 5.89 -17.53
N ASN A 65 6.77 7.04 -18.20
CA ASN A 65 5.76 8.06 -17.93
C ASN A 65 4.35 7.62 -18.35
N GLU A 66 4.24 6.80 -19.40
CA GLU A 66 2.94 6.27 -19.84
C GLU A 66 2.39 5.22 -18.87
N ILE A 67 3.27 4.43 -18.25
CA ILE A 67 2.88 3.34 -17.35
C ILE A 67 2.89 3.76 -15.88
N GLU A 68 3.01 5.04 -15.56
CA GLU A 68 2.96 5.50 -14.17
C GLU A 68 1.63 5.13 -13.50
N HIS A 69 0.53 5.16 -14.26
CA HIS A 69 -0.79 4.78 -13.79
C HIS A 69 -1.38 3.70 -14.71
N VAL A 70 -1.58 2.51 -14.15
CA VAL A 70 -2.02 1.33 -14.90
C VAL A 70 -3.20 0.66 -14.25
N ALA A 71 -3.95 -0.09 -15.05
CA ALA A 71 -5.02 -0.94 -14.58
C ALA A 71 -4.91 -2.35 -15.16
N ILE A 72 -5.29 -3.33 -14.35
CA ILE A 72 -5.42 -4.72 -14.78
C ILE A 72 -6.82 -5.21 -14.44
N GLN A 73 -7.50 -5.73 -15.46
CA GLN A 73 -8.82 -6.34 -15.35
C GLN A 73 -8.70 -7.84 -15.60
N LEU A 74 -9.39 -8.66 -14.81
CA LEU A 74 -9.29 -10.12 -14.84
C LEU A 74 -10.65 -10.77 -14.64
N ILE A 75 -10.93 -11.83 -15.40
CA ILE A 75 -12.05 -12.74 -15.16
C ILE A 75 -11.53 -14.17 -15.15
N ALA A 76 -11.65 -14.84 -14.00
CA ALA A 76 -11.12 -16.17 -13.77
C ALA A 76 -12.18 -17.27 -13.99
N PHE A 77 -11.79 -18.37 -14.64
CA PHE A 77 -12.66 -19.51 -14.91
C PHE A 77 -11.90 -20.85 -14.94
N LYS A 78 -12.63 -21.97 -14.91
CA LYS A 78 -12.10 -23.28 -15.30
C LYS A 78 -12.93 -23.84 -16.44
N ASP A 79 -12.26 -24.30 -17.48
CA ASP A 79 -12.92 -24.95 -18.62
C ASP A 79 -13.27 -26.41 -18.28
N GLY A 80 -14.51 -26.81 -18.54
CA GLY A 80 -15.02 -28.17 -18.34
C GLY A 80 -14.98 -28.71 -16.90
N LYS A 81 -14.79 -27.87 -15.86
CA LYS A 81 -14.65 -28.30 -14.46
C LYS A 81 -15.52 -27.46 -13.54
N THR A 82 -16.04 -28.06 -12.46
CA THR A 82 -16.73 -27.33 -11.38
C THR A 82 -15.73 -26.50 -10.57
N PHE A 83 -16.05 -25.24 -10.28
CA PHE A 83 -15.23 -24.36 -9.45
C PHE A 83 -16.09 -23.34 -8.69
N ALA A 84 -15.54 -22.79 -7.61
CA ALA A 84 -16.15 -21.67 -6.91
C ALA A 84 -15.95 -20.38 -7.74
N GLN A 85 -17.05 -19.71 -8.08
CA GLN A 85 -17.02 -18.48 -8.85
C GLN A 85 -16.11 -17.44 -8.19
N LYS A 86 -15.25 -16.81 -8.99
CA LYS A 86 -14.40 -15.71 -8.57
C LYS A 86 -15.01 -14.38 -9.04
N PRO A 87 -14.86 -13.29 -8.26
CA PRO A 87 -15.32 -11.98 -8.70
C PRO A 87 -14.51 -11.53 -9.93
N ALA A 88 -15.13 -10.72 -10.79
CA ALA A 88 -14.38 -9.96 -11.77
C ALA A 88 -13.49 -8.96 -11.01
N VAL A 89 -12.21 -8.93 -11.36
CA VAL A 89 -11.21 -8.09 -10.70
C VAL A 89 -10.90 -6.91 -11.61
N SER A 90 -10.89 -5.71 -11.05
CA SER A 90 -10.36 -4.50 -11.67
C SER A 90 -9.50 -3.79 -10.64
N VAL A 91 -8.20 -3.72 -10.91
CA VAL A 91 -7.22 -3.12 -10.00
C VAL A 91 -6.48 -2.02 -10.74
N GLU A 92 -6.53 -0.83 -10.16
CA GLU A 92 -5.79 0.35 -10.61
C GLU A 92 -4.68 0.61 -9.60
N PHE A 93 -3.46 0.82 -10.09
CA PHE A 93 -2.32 1.11 -9.25
C PHE A 93 -1.30 1.99 -9.95
N ARG A 94 -0.52 2.70 -9.13
CA ARG A 94 0.59 3.52 -9.61
C ARG A 94 1.89 2.74 -9.53
N ILE A 95 2.64 2.79 -10.62
CA ILE A 95 3.97 2.22 -10.71
C ILE A 95 4.95 3.29 -10.24
N ASP A 96 5.86 2.90 -9.35
CA ASP A 96 6.93 3.77 -8.87
C ASP A 96 8.06 3.70 -9.89
N THR A 97 7.99 4.57 -10.89
CA THR A 97 8.94 4.63 -12.01
C THR A 97 10.37 4.89 -11.55
N VAL A 98 10.57 5.49 -10.37
CA VAL A 98 11.90 5.72 -9.78
C VAL A 98 12.60 4.40 -9.45
N LYS A 99 11.85 3.32 -9.18
CA LYS A 99 12.42 1.99 -8.90
C LYS A 99 13.19 1.42 -10.10
N PHE A 100 12.79 1.76 -11.33
CA PHE A 100 13.47 1.33 -12.56
C PHE A 100 14.90 1.93 -12.71
N TYR A 101 15.29 2.86 -11.84
CA TYR A 101 16.64 3.43 -11.78
C TYR A 101 17.47 2.86 -10.63
N LYS A 102 16.89 2.00 -9.78
CA LYS A 102 17.50 1.56 -8.51
C LYS A 102 17.60 0.04 -8.46
N LEU A 103 18.80 -0.48 -8.68
CA LEU A 103 19.12 -1.91 -8.64
C LEU A 103 18.56 -2.63 -7.40
N HIS A 104 18.74 -2.07 -6.21
CA HIS A 104 18.32 -2.67 -4.94
C HIS A 104 16.80 -2.76 -4.73
N THR A 105 15.99 -2.23 -5.65
CA THR A 105 14.52 -2.33 -5.59
C THR A 105 13.99 -3.56 -6.31
N PHE A 106 14.83 -4.19 -7.14
CA PHE A 106 14.55 -5.49 -7.76
C PHE A 106 14.97 -6.59 -6.78
N SER A 107 14.11 -7.58 -6.60
CA SER A 107 14.30 -8.67 -5.63
C SER A 107 14.22 -10.01 -6.33
N GLU A 108 14.90 -11.01 -5.78
CA GLU A 108 14.78 -12.38 -6.25
C GLU A 108 13.33 -12.88 -6.15
N SER A 109 12.95 -13.73 -7.10
CA SER A 109 11.61 -14.29 -7.18
C SER A 109 11.70 -15.75 -7.57
N VAL A 110 10.74 -16.56 -7.12
CA VAL A 110 10.62 -17.96 -7.57
C VAL A 110 10.17 -18.07 -9.03
N PHE A 111 9.67 -16.99 -9.63
CA PHE A 111 9.12 -17.00 -11.00
C PHE A 111 10.15 -16.61 -12.07
N PHE A 112 11.30 -16.04 -11.71
CA PHE A 112 12.30 -15.48 -12.62
C PHE A 112 13.71 -15.76 -12.10
N GLU A 113 14.68 -15.94 -12.99
CA GLU A 113 16.09 -16.10 -12.62
C GLU A 113 16.71 -14.73 -12.28
N GLU A 114 16.31 -13.71 -13.02
CA GLU A 114 16.72 -12.33 -12.80
C GLU A 114 15.94 -11.70 -11.63
N PRO A 115 16.53 -10.73 -10.91
CA PRO A 115 15.78 -9.96 -9.92
C PRO A 115 14.69 -9.12 -10.59
N VAL A 116 13.51 -9.11 -9.97
CA VAL A 116 12.30 -8.53 -10.53
C VAL A 116 11.64 -7.53 -9.59
N LEU A 117 10.90 -6.60 -10.17
CA LEU A 117 10.01 -5.71 -9.43
C LEU A 117 8.58 -6.24 -9.54
N ILE A 118 8.01 -6.68 -8.42
CA ILE A 118 6.68 -7.33 -8.38
C ILE A 118 5.62 -6.40 -7.76
N TYR A 119 4.47 -6.38 -8.40
CA TYR A 119 3.23 -5.76 -7.92
C TYR A 119 2.14 -6.83 -7.79
N ASP A 120 1.62 -6.98 -6.57
CA ASP A 120 0.52 -7.91 -6.27
C ASP A 120 -0.80 -7.37 -6.82
N ILE A 121 -1.41 -8.10 -7.77
CA ILE A 121 -2.71 -7.73 -8.36
C ILE A 121 -3.86 -8.40 -7.61
N VAL A 122 -3.71 -9.68 -7.27
CA VAL A 122 -4.64 -10.42 -6.41
C VAL A 122 -3.80 -11.29 -5.51
N LYS A 123 -4.04 -11.23 -4.20
CA LYS A 123 -3.37 -12.06 -3.22
C LYS A 123 -4.41 -12.73 -2.33
N ALA A 124 -4.44 -14.05 -2.33
CA ALA A 124 -5.42 -14.85 -1.58
C ALA A 124 -6.88 -14.37 -1.81
N ASP A 125 -7.27 -14.20 -3.08
CA ASP A 125 -8.59 -13.69 -3.52
C ASP A 125 -8.92 -12.24 -3.14
N VAL A 126 -7.98 -11.50 -2.56
CA VAL A 126 -8.13 -10.07 -2.29
C VAL A 126 -7.43 -9.28 -3.41
N PRO A 127 -8.16 -8.47 -4.19
CA PRO A 127 -7.54 -7.56 -5.15
C PRO A 127 -6.57 -6.59 -4.46
N GLY A 128 -5.43 -6.34 -5.10
CA GLY A 128 -4.44 -5.35 -4.70
C GLY A 128 -5.08 -3.97 -4.57
N ARG A 129 -4.52 -3.14 -3.68
CA ARG A 129 -5.12 -1.89 -3.19
C ARG A 129 -5.60 -0.99 -4.36
N GLN A 130 -6.92 -0.80 -4.45
CA GLN A 130 -7.56 0.20 -5.31
C GLN A 130 -7.16 1.60 -4.82
N VAL A 131 -6.44 2.38 -5.64
CA VAL A 131 -6.36 3.83 -5.45
C VAL A 131 -7.50 4.48 -6.25
N LEU A 132 -8.73 4.14 -5.90
CA LEU A 132 -9.90 4.87 -6.37
C LEU A 132 -10.06 6.10 -5.46
N VAL A 133 -9.34 7.17 -5.77
CA VAL A 133 -9.78 8.50 -5.35
C VAL A 133 -10.48 9.10 -6.56
N SER A 134 -11.76 8.76 -6.73
CA SER A 134 -12.58 9.45 -7.73
C SER A 134 -12.74 10.90 -7.28
N ALA A 135 -12.53 11.85 -8.19
CA ALA A 135 -12.70 13.28 -7.89
C ALA A 135 -14.15 13.62 -7.47
N ASP A 136 -15.11 12.74 -7.79
CA ASP A 136 -16.51 12.85 -7.39
C ASP A 136 -16.73 12.50 -5.90
N ASP A 137 -15.94 11.59 -5.33
CA ASP A 137 -15.97 11.29 -3.89
C ASP A 137 -15.42 12.47 -3.06
N ILE A 138 -14.46 13.22 -3.59
CA ILE A 138 -13.95 14.46 -2.95
C ILE A 138 -14.99 15.58 -3.01
N LYS A 139 -15.69 15.74 -4.15
CA LYS A 139 -16.74 16.75 -4.30
C LYS A 139 -17.93 16.49 -3.40
N SER A 140 -18.37 15.24 -3.28
CA SER A 140 -19.50 14.88 -2.42
C SER A 140 -19.17 15.08 -0.93
N ALA A 141 -17.91 14.85 -0.53
CA ALA A 141 -17.43 15.10 0.83
C ALA A 141 -17.25 16.59 1.18
N LEU A 142 -16.88 17.44 0.21
CA LEU A 142 -16.71 18.89 0.41
C LEU A 142 -18.04 19.66 0.43
N LEU A 143 -19.05 19.20 -0.32
CA LEU A 143 -20.36 19.85 -0.39
C LEU A 143 -21.26 19.60 0.83
N GLN A 144 -21.02 18.53 1.60
CA GLN A 144 -21.80 18.24 2.81
C GLN A 144 -21.34 18.99 4.07
N LYS A 145 -20.23 19.74 4.02
CA LYS A 145 -19.64 20.40 5.21
C LYS A 145 -19.97 21.89 5.39
N LYS A 146 -21.01 22.42 4.72
CA LYS A 146 -21.30 23.88 4.79
C LYS A 146 -22.54 24.31 5.56
N ASP A 147 -23.33 23.40 6.11
CA ASP A 147 -24.41 23.79 7.02
C ASP A 147 -24.38 22.90 8.26
N LEU A 148 -23.95 23.48 9.38
CA LEU A 148 -24.63 23.49 10.68
C LEU A 148 -23.64 23.85 11.80
N GLU A 149 -24.06 24.84 12.57
CA GLU A 149 -23.42 25.44 13.74
C GLU A 149 -23.12 24.41 14.85
N GLU A 150 -22.04 24.63 15.60
CA GLU A 150 -21.81 24.02 16.92
C GLU A 150 -22.85 24.52 17.96
N PRO A 151 -23.02 23.92 19.17
CA PRO A 151 -22.25 22.84 19.81
C PRO A 151 -23.12 21.72 20.44
N LYS A 152 -22.51 20.54 20.69
CA LYS A 152 -22.64 19.68 21.90
C LYS A 152 -22.23 18.23 21.62
N ASN A 153 -21.22 17.79 22.38
CA ASN A 153 -20.93 16.42 22.81
C ASN A 153 -21.89 15.32 22.30
N LYS A 154 -21.49 14.59 21.27
CA LYS A 154 -21.94 13.20 21.02
C LYS A 154 -20.82 12.36 20.41
N ALA A 155 -20.31 11.47 21.26
CA ALA A 155 -19.79 10.14 20.98
C ALA A 155 -19.48 9.75 19.51
N GLY A 156 -18.19 9.52 19.27
CA GLY A 156 -17.61 8.32 18.65
C GLY A 156 -18.12 7.85 17.28
N ARG A 157 -17.23 7.89 16.27
CA ARG A 157 -17.13 6.95 15.12
C ARG A 157 -16.09 7.45 14.09
N ARG A 158 -15.22 6.63 13.49
CA ARG A 158 -15.14 5.16 13.38
C ARG A 158 -13.69 4.69 13.58
N GLU A 159 -13.47 4.01 14.71
CA GLU A 159 -12.49 2.92 14.78
C GLU A 159 -12.92 1.86 13.76
N VAL A 160 -12.05 1.51 12.81
CA VAL A 160 -12.25 0.30 12.01
C VAL A 160 -11.82 -0.86 12.91
N ILE A 161 -12.73 -1.33 13.76
CA ILE A 161 -12.53 -2.55 14.55
C ILE A 161 -12.64 -3.74 13.59
N LYS A 162 -11.54 -4.05 12.90
CA LYS A 162 -11.24 -5.42 12.51
C LYS A 162 -10.24 -5.93 13.54
N ASN A 163 -10.68 -6.88 14.37
CA ASN A 163 -9.86 -7.56 15.38
C ASN A 163 -9.34 -6.72 16.56
N ASN A 164 -10.14 -5.84 17.18
CA ASN A 164 -9.80 -5.20 18.47
C ASN A 164 -8.38 -4.59 18.56
N VAL A 165 -7.82 -4.19 17.42
CA VAL A 165 -6.50 -3.56 17.27
C VAL A 165 -6.75 -2.13 16.81
N VAL A 166 -6.15 -1.16 17.50
CA VAL A 166 -6.27 0.27 17.19
C VAL A 166 -5.07 0.68 16.37
N GLU A 167 -5.27 1.06 15.12
CA GLU A 167 -4.19 1.53 14.24
C GLU A 167 -4.08 3.05 14.31
N VAL A 168 -2.86 3.57 14.44
CA VAL A 168 -2.56 5.01 14.50
C VAL A 168 -1.38 5.31 13.60
N ASP A 169 -1.60 6.13 12.57
CA ASP A 169 -0.52 6.66 11.74
C ASP A 169 0.12 7.88 12.40
N LEU A 170 1.44 7.85 12.55
CA LEU A 170 2.25 8.92 13.10
C LEU A 170 3.06 9.65 12.03
N HIS A 171 2.89 9.36 10.73
CA HIS A 171 3.51 10.17 9.68
C HIS A 171 3.01 11.61 9.79
N ILE A 172 3.94 12.58 9.75
CA ILE A 172 3.61 13.98 9.96
C ILE A 172 2.57 14.52 8.96
N ASN A 173 2.57 13.99 7.73
CA ASN A 173 1.61 14.36 6.68
C ASN A 173 0.20 13.82 6.94
N GLU A 174 0.06 12.77 7.76
CA GLU A 174 -1.24 12.26 8.22
C GLU A 174 -1.74 13.04 9.45
N LEU A 175 -0.82 13.73 10.15
CA LEU A 175 -1.13 14.48 11.35
C LEU A 175 -1.40 15.97 11.08
N LEU A 176 -0.79 16.54 10.03
CA LEU A 176 -0.87 17.95 9.68
C LEU A 176 -1.03 18.14 8.18
N ASP A 177 -1.89 19.09 7.80
CA ASP A 177 -2.11 19.48 6.38
C ASP A 177 -0.90 20.21 5.78
N SER A 178 -0.04 20.81 6.60
CA SER A 178 1.19 21.48 6.17
C SER A 178 2.26 21.45 7.27
N THR A 179 3.51 21.28 6.85
CA THR A 179 4.70 21.32 7.71
C THR A 179 5.59 22.53 7.41
N ALA A 180 5.10 23.47 6.60
CA ALA A 180 5.86 24.65 6.19
C ALA A 180 6.25 25.51 7.41
N GLY A 181 7.56 25.67 7.63
CA GLY A 181 8.11 26.47 8.74
C GLY A 181 8.35 25.69 10.03
N MET A 182 8.03 24.39 10.09
CA MET A 182 8.37 23.55 11.23
C MET A 182 9.78 22.98 11.09
N SER A 183 10.52 22.96 12.18
CA SER A 183 11.77 22.21 12.29
C SER A 183 11.51 20.72 12.49
N ASN A 184 12.48 19.88 12.12
CA ASN A 184 12.40 18.43 12.33
C ASN A 184 12.13 18.05 13.80
N SER A 185 12.64 18.84 14.75
CA SER A 185 12.41 18.64 16.18
C SER A 185 10.96 18.93 16.58
N GLU A 186 10.34 19.96 16.01
CA GLU A 186 8.93 20.29 16.27
C GLU A 186 7.99 19.25 15.65
N MET A 187 8.30 18.78 14.44
CA MET A 187 7.57 17.69 13.80
C MET A 187 7.63 16.41 14.66
N LEU A 188 8.83 16.04 15.14
CA LEU A 188 9.02 14.89 16.01
C LEU A 188 8.24 15.02 17.32
N ASN A 189 8.25 16.19 17.95
CA ASN A 189 7.50 16.45 19.18
C ASN A 189 6.00 16.30 18.95
N TYR A 190 5.47 16.84 17.84
CA TYR A 190 4.05 16.70 17.50
C TYR A 190 3.65 15.23 17.34
N GLN A 191 4.48 14.43 16.66
CA GLN A 191 4.26 12.99 16.50
C GLN A 191 4.26 12.26 17.86
N LEU A 192 5.17 12.62 18.76
CA LEU A 192 5.22 12.06 20.12
C LEU A 192 4.04 12.50 21.00
N ASP A 193 3.57 13.73 20.84
CA ASP A 193 2.38 14.21 21.55
C ASP A 193 1.14 13.44 21.12
N LYS A 194 1.00 13.15 19.81
CA LYS A 194 -0.09 12.30 19.34
C LYS A 194 -0.01 10.88 19.91
N PHE A 195 1.21 10.32 19.97
CA PHE A 195 1.44 9.04 20.63
C PHE A 195 0.99 9.04 22.09
N ARG A 196 1.37 10.06 22.87
CA ARG A 196 0.98 10.20 24.29
C ARG A 196 -0.53 10.29 24.45
N GLU A 197 -1.20 11.09 23.62
CA GLU A 197 -2.65 11.25 23.65
C GLU A 197 -3.36 9.89 23.49
N VAL A 198 -2.92 9.09 22.52
CA VAL A 198 -3.46 7.74 22.29
C VAL A 198 -3.18 6.83 23.48
N MET A 199 -1.94 6.79 23.98
CA MET A 199 -1.59 5.97 25.13
C MET A 199 -2.43 6.32 26.37
N GLU A 200 -2.68 7.60 26.62
CA GLU A 200 -3.53 8.05 27.73
C GLU A 200 -5.00 7.68 27.54
N CYS A 201 -5.50 7.68 26.31
CA CYS A 201 -6.87 7.26 25.99
C CYS A 201 -7.09 5.77 26.30
N TYR A 202 -6.08 4.93 26.03
CA TYR A 202 -6.18 3.48 26.13
C TYR A 202 -5.56 2.86 27.38
N LYS A 203 -4.85 3.63 28.23
CA LYS A 203 -4.13 3.11 29.41
C LYS A 203 -4.94 2.24 30.38
N ASN A 204 -6.26 2.40 30.42
CA ASN A 204 -7.15 1.65 31.30
C ASN A 204 -7.81 0.43 30.62
N LYS A 205 -7.55 0.20 29.33
CA LYS A 205 -8.12 -0.90 28.54
C LYS A 205 -7.11 -2.04 28.44
N SER A 206 -7.00 -2.84 29.52
CA SER A 206 -6.06 -3.97 29.56
C SER A 206 -6.31 -4.96 28.42
N GLY A 207 -5.23 -5.39 27.75
CA GLY A 207 -5.28 -6.29 26.60
C GLY A 207 -5.60 -5.60 25.27
N GLN A 208 -5.83 -4.29 25.27
CA GLN A 208 -5.97 -3.51 24.04
C GLN A 208 -4.65 -3.52 23.26
N LYS A 209 -4.71 -3.91 22.00
CA LYS A 209 -3.60 -3.80 21.05
C LYS A 209 -3.70 -2.49 20.29
N ILE A 210 -2.59 -1.80 20.15
CA ILE A 210 -2.47 -0.52 19.44
C ILE A 210 -1.26 -0.63 18.51
N VAL A 211 -1.43 -0.41 17.21
CA VAL A 211 -0.35 -0.41 16.22
C VAL A 211 -0.06 1.03 15.83
N PHE A 212 1.14 1.51 16.12
CA PHE A 212 1.62 2.82 15.67
C PHE A 212 2.47 2.67 14.42
N ILE A 213 2.07 3.31 13.34
CA ILE A 213 2.76 3.33 12.05
C ILE A 213 3.62 4.60 12.03
N HIS A 214 4.95 4.46 12.09
CA HIS A 214 5.90 5.59 12.17
C HIS A 214 6.88 5.65 10.98
N GLY A 215 6.76 4.69 10.06
CA GLY A 215 7.57 4.61 8.86
C GLY A 215 9.00 4.10 9.10
N LYS A 216 9.73 3.85 8.01
CA LYS A 216 11.10 3.32 8.09
C LYS A 216 12.10 4.38 8.55
N GLY A 217 12.09 5.56 7.91
CA GLY A 217 12.93 6.73 8.22
C GLY A 217 14.38 6.42 8.60
N ASP A 218 14.97 7.30 9.42
CA ASP A 218 16.27 7.07 10.10
C ASP A 218 16.10 6.35 11.45
N GLY A 219 14.89 5.90 11.77
CA GLY A 219 14.56 5.25 13.04
C GLY A 219 14.48 6.19 14.26
N VAL A 220 14.55 7.51 14.06
CA VAL A 220 14.50 8.51 15.15
C VAL A 220 13.17 8.45 15.91
N LEU A 221 12.05 8.47 15.19
CA LEU A 221 10.70 8.39 15.79
C LEU A 221 10.49 7.05 16.51
N ARG A 222 10.89 5.92 15.88
CA ARG A 222 10.86 4.60 16.53
C ARG A 222 11.61 4.61 17.85
N LYS A 223 12.85 5.12 17.87
CA LYS A 223 13.69 5.15 19.06
C LYS A 223 13.03 5.99 20.16
N ALA A 224 12.51 7.17 19.81
CA ALA A 224 11.84 8.05 20.76
C ALA A 224 10.58 7.40 21.37
N LEU A 225 9.76 6.71 20.56
CA LEU A 225 8.61 5.95 21.04
C LEU A 225 9.00 4.87 22.05
N LEU A 226 10.04 4.08 21.73
CA LEU A 226 10.50 3.00 22.61
C LEU A 226 11.10 3.53 23.91
N ASP A 227 11.84 4.64 23.86
CA ASP A 227 12.40 5.29 25.04
C ASP A 227 11.30 5.85 25.94
N GLU A 228 10.24 6.42 25.37
CA GLU A 228 9.09 6.93 26.11
C GLU A 228 8.26 5.80 26.74
N LEU A 229 8.02 4.71 26.01
CA LEU A 229 7.35 3.51 26.52
C LEU A 229 8.08 2.94 27.75
N ARG A 230 9.41 2.80 27.67
CA ARG A 230 10.22 2.29 28.78
C ARG A 230 10.15 3.18 30.01
N LYS A 231 10.10 4.50 29.83
CA LYS A 231 10.10 5.47 30.92
C LYS A 231 8.73 5.66 31.58
N LYS A 232 7.66 5.77 30.78
CA LYS A 232 6.33 6.19 31.25
C LYS A 232 5.28 5.07 31.24
N TYR A 233 5.44 4.07 30.37
CA TYR A 233 4.44 3.01 30.14
C TYR A 233 5.04 1.61 30.36
N ASN A 234 5.79 1.45 31.46
CA ASN A 234 6.56 0.24 31.77
C ASN A 234 5.73 -1.05 31.94
N LYS A 235 4.40 -0.93 32.11
CA LYS A 235 3.47 -2.06 32.20
C LYS A 235 3.03 -2.58 30.82
N CYS A 236 3.12 -1.76 29.78
CA CYS A 236 2.70 -2.13 28.43
C CYS A 236 3.78 -2.99 27.76
N ARG A 237 3.36 -3.99 26.99
CA ARG A 237 4.26 -4.80 26.16
C ARG A 237 4.32 -4.20 24.76
N TYR A 238 5.48 -4.24 24.13
CA TYR A 238 5.61 -3.79 22.74
C TYR A 238 6.41 -4.80 21.91
N GLN A 239 6.08 -4.87 20.63
CA GLN A 239 6.78 -5.67 19.62
C GLN A 239 6.67 -4.96 18.27
N ASP A 240 7.53 -5.32 17.32
CA ASP A 240 7.33 -4.86 15.95
C ASP A 240 6.01 -5.46 15.40
N ALA A 241 5.23 -4.66 14.69
CA ALA A 241 3.98 -5.09 14.09
C ALA A 241 4.23 -6.03 12.91
N SER A 242 3.20 -6.77 12.47
CA SER A 242 3.34 -7.74 11.37
C SER A 242 3.90 -7.05 10.12
N PHE A 243 5.07 -7.52 9.68
CA PHE A 243 5.73 -7.01 8.48
C PHE A 243 4.84 -7.16 7.23
N GLN A 244 4.05 -8.24 7.17
CA GLN A 244 3.14 -8.50 6.05
C GLN A 244 1.96 -7.52 6.00
N GLU A 245 1.53 -7.00 7.14
CA GLU A 245 0.35 -6.12 7.24
C GLU A 245 0.73 -4.64 7.17
N TYR A 246 1.86 -4.25 7.78
CA TYR A 246 2.23 -2.84 7.96
C TYR A 246 3.58 -2.45 7.33
N GLY A 247 4.29 -3.40 6.72
CA GLY A 247 5.60 -3.14 6.12
C GLY A 247 6.69 -2.82 7.15
N PHE A 248 7.66 -1.97 6.74
CA PHE A 248 8.74 -1.51 7.63
C PHE A 248 8.30 -0.25 8.38
N GLY A 249 8.35 -0.30 9.72
CA GLY A 249 8.16 0.90 10.56
C GLY A 249 6.81 0.99 11.26
N ALA A 250 6.37 -0.11 11.86
CA ALA A 250 5.20 -0.11 12.74
C ALA A 250 5.50 -0.86 14.04
N THR A 251 5.01 -0.33 15.16
CA THR A 251 5.21 -0.89 16.50
C THR A 251 3.84 -1.20 17.10
N MET A 252 3.62 -2.47 17.46
CA MET A 252 2.45 -2.88 18.21
C MET A 252 2.71 -2.79 19.71
N ILE A 253 1.80 -2.15 20.43
CA ILE A 253 1.78 -2.03 21.88
C ILE A 253 0.53 -2.72 22.41
N THR A 254 0.69 -3.48 23.48
CA THR A 254 -0.42 -4.07 24.24
C THR A 254 -0.45 -3.43 25.61
N ILE A 255 -1.60 -2.84 25.96
CA ILE A 255 -1.83 -2.16 27.24
C ILE A 255 -1.94 -3.18 28.39
#